data_AF-X1DY72-F1
#
_entry.id   AF-X1DY72-F1
#
_cell.length_a   1.000
_cell.length_b   1.000
_cell.length_c   1.000
_cell.angle_alpha   90.00
_cell.angle_beta   90.00
_cell.angle_gamma   90.00
#
_symmetry.space_group_name_H-M   'P 1'
#
loop_
_entity.id
_entity.type
_entity.pdbx_description
1 polymer ?
#
loop_
_entity_poly.entity_id
_entity_poly.type
_entity_poly.pdbx_seq_one_letter_code
_entity_poly.pdbx_strand_id
1 'polypeptide(L)'
;MILYHINGGFPAVAEGARLISPTREVRPRDQEAEIGKENYHRFTAPISGFKEKVYYHEMKEDGSGLIHCALVNEDFEGGFGFYVSYKKSQLPRFIE
;
A
#
# COMPACT_ATOMS: atom_id res chain seq x y z
N MET A 1 9.96 9.20 -16.99
CA MET A 1 9.52 8.39 -15.84
C MET A 1 8.11 8.85 -15.47
N ILE A 2 7.18 7.93 -15.22
CA ILE A 2 5.79 8.25 -14.84
C ILE A 2 5.47 7.58 -13.50
N LEU A 3 4.72 8.29 -12.65
CA LEU A 3 4.18 7.78 -11.40
C LEU A 3 2.67 8.03 -11.39
N TYR A 4 1.88 6.97 -11.29
CA TYR A 4 0.45 7.09 -11.04
C TYR A 4 0.24 7.22 -9.53
N HIS A 5 0.08 8.47 -9.08
CA HIS A 5 -0.06 8.78 -7.65
C HIS A 5 -1.53 8.68 -7.25
N ILE A 6 -1.90 7.59 -6.58
CA ILE A 6 -3.27 7.30 -6.16
C ILE A 6 -3.34 7.49 -4.65
N ASN A 7 -4.14 8.47 -4.20
CA ASN A 7 -4.30 8.77 -2.78
C ASN A 7 -5.65 8.22 -2.29
N GLY A 8 -5.61 7.39 -1.25
CA GLY A 8 -6.80 6.96 -0.51
C GLY A 8 -7.02 7.82 0.74
N GLY A 9 -8.26 7.86 1.21
CA GLY A 9 -8.64 8.49 2.48
C GLY A 9 -9.79 7.73 3.12
N PHE A 10 -10.43 8.32 4.13
CA PHE A 10 -11.66 7.76 4.70
C PHE A 10 -12.74 7.58 3.61
N PRO A 11 -13.51 6.47 3.60
CA PRO A 11 -13.51 5.39 4.59
C PRO A 11 -12.53 4.24 4.29
N ALA A 12 -11.77 4.27 3.19
CA ALA A 12 -10.81 3.21 2.87
C ALA A 12 -9.62 3.19 3.85
N VAL A 13 -9.12 4.36 4.24
CA VAL A 13 -8.03 4.50 5.23
C VAL A 13 -8.64 4.84 6.59
N ALA A 14 -8.48 3.93 7.54
CA ALA A 14 -8.88 4.07 8.93
C ALA A 14 -8.02 3.14 9.80
N GLU A 15 -8.18 3.22 11.13
CA GLU A 15 -7.65 2.20 12.02
C GLU A 15 -8.18 0.81 11.63
N GLY A 16 -7.28 -0.17 11.54
CA GLY A 16 -7.63 -1.54 11.14
C GLY A 16 -7.63 -1.77 9.63
N ALA A 17 -7.61 -0.71 8.81
CA ALA A 17 -7.45 -0.86 7.36
C ALA A 17 -6.07 -1.46 7.00
N ARG A 18 -6.00 -2.12 5.85
CA ARG A 18 -4.79 -2.84 5.40
C ARG A 18 -4.53 -2.75 3.91
N LEU A 19 -3.25 -2.75 3.55
CA LEU A 19 -2.77 -2.95 2.19
C LEU A 19 -2.65 -4.45 1.93
N ILE A 20 -3.47 -4.96 1.03
CA ILE A 20 -3.33 -6.31 0.48
C ILE A 20 -2.49 -6.20 -0.79
N SER A 21 -1.30 -6.81 -0.77
CA SER A 21 -0.38 -6.76 -1.91
C SER A 21 0.42 -8.06 -2.05
N PRO A 22 0.78 -8.46 -3.28
CA PRO A 22 1.70 -9.58 -3.54
C PRO A 22 3.16 -9.13 -3.38
N THR A 23 3.44 -8.40 -2.31
CA THR A 23 4.78 -7.89 -1.98
C THR A 23 5.71 -9.04 -1.61
N ARG A 24 6.88 -9.10 -2.25
CA ARG A 24 7.95 -10.07 -1.95
C ARG A 24 9.01 -9.49 -1.03
N GLU A 25 9.29 -8.21 -1.18
CA GLU A 25 10.30 -7.48 -0.42
C GLU A 25 9.81 -6.05 -0.19
N VAL A 26 10.06 -5.54 1.01
CA VAL A 26 9.80 -4.16 1.42
C VAL A 26 11.12 -3.51 1.81
N ARG A 27 11.37 -2.32 1.27
CA ARG A 27 12.51 -1.48 1.64
C ARG A 27 12.00 -0.11 2.07
N PRO A 28 12.23 0.31 3.33
CA PRO A 28 11.85 1.64 3.78
C PRO A 28 12.63 2.71 3.03
N ARG A 29 11.97 3.85 2.79
CA ARG A 29 12.58 4.99 2.11
C ARG A 29 13.66 5.66 2.95
N ASP A 30 13.44 5.74 4.25
CA ASP A 30 14.27 6.49 5.20
C ASP A 30 14.27 5.85 6.60
N GLN A 31 14.98 6.48 7.54
CA GLN A 31 15.10 6.00 8.93
C GLN A 31 13.76 6.02 9.68
N GLU A 32 12.86 6.92 9.34
CA GLU A 32 11.54 6.99 9.98
C GLU A 32 10.68 5.80 9.56
N ALA A 33 10.71 5.46 8.26
CA ALA A 33 10.04 4.29 7.71
C ALA A 33 10.65 2.95 8.17
N GLU A 34 11.94 2.92 8.57
CA GLU A 34 12.54 1.70 9.14
C GLU A 34 11.87 1.31 10.47
N ILE A 35 11.42 2.28 11.26
CA ILE A 35 10.77 2.05 12.55
C ILE A 35 9.41 1.37 12.30
N GLY A 36 9.27 0.11 12.72
CA GLY A 36 8.01 -0.61 12.61
C GLY A 36 7.67 -1.09 11.20
N LYS A 37 8.66 -1.18 10.29
CA LYS A 37 8.48 -1.58 8.89
C LYS A 37 7.76 -2.92 8.70
N GLU A 38 7.81 -3.81 9.69
CA GLU A 38 7.08 -5.08 9.69
C GLU A 38 5.56 -4.89 9.60
N ASN A 39 5.07 -3.70 9.97
CA ASN A 39 3.67 -3.31 9.92
C ASN A 39 3.32 -2.42 8.72
N TYR A 40 4.16 -2.35 7.68
CA TYR A 40 3.92 -1.50 6.49
C TYR A 40 2.49 -1.64 5.94
N HIS A 41 1.95 -2.85 5.94
CA HIS A 41 0.64 -3.17 5.39
C HIS A 41 -0.56 -2.75 6.27
N ARG A 42 -0.35 -2.11 7.43
CA ARG A 42 -1.41 -1.74 8.37
C ARG A 42 -1.52 -0.23 8.53
N PHE A 43 -2.76 0.25 8.53
CA PHE A 43 -3.06 1.65 8.75
C PHE A 43 -3.51 1.89 10.19
N THR A 44 -3.11 3.05 10.71
CA THR A 44 -3.44 3.50 12.08
C THR A 44 -4.60 4.49 12.05
N ALA A 45 -5.19 4.76 13.22
CA ALA A 45 -5.97 5.98 13.40
C ALA A 45 -5.11 7.23 13.11
N PRO A 46 -5.70 8.40 12.79
CA PRO A 46 -4.93 9.63 12.64
C PRO A 46 -4.08 9.94 13.88
N ILE A 47 -2.76 10.10 13.70
CA ILE A 47 -1.80 10.43 14.77
C ILE A 47 -1.27 11.84 14.53
N SER A 48 -1.46 12.73 15.50
CA SER A 48 -0.94 14.10 15.43
C SER A 48 0.59 14.11 15.34
N GLY A 49 1.14 14.83 14.37
CA GLY A 49 2.58 14.93 14.15
C GLY A 49 3.23 13.66 13.59
N PHE A 50 2.43 12.69 13.12
CA PHE A 50 2.96 11.50 12.46
C PHE A 50 3.74 11.90 11.21
N LYS A 51 4.99 11.44 11.14
CA LYS A 51 5.78 11.55 9.93
C LYS A 51 5.41 10.40 9.01
N GLU A 52 5.20 10.72 7.74
CA GLU A 52 4.91 9.71 6.73
C GLU A 52 5.98 8.61 6.73
N LYS A 53 5.54 7.38 6.50
CA LYS A 53 6.41 6.24 6.27
C LYS A 53 6.13 5.74 4.87
N VAL A 54 7.19 5.67 4.07
CA VAL A 54 7.12 5.36 2.65
C VAL A 54 7.98 4.13 2.37
N TYR A 55 7.45 3.23 1.56
CA TYR A 55 8.04 1.92 1.32
C TYR A 55 8.17 1.64 -0.18
N TYR A 56 9.30 1.07 -0.57
CA TYR A 56 9.51 0.52 -1.91
C TYR A 56 9.23 -0.98 -1.90
N HIS A 57 8.42 -1.43 -2.85
CA HIS A 57 8.00 -2.83 -2.92
C HIS A 57 8.57 -3.53 -4.15
N GLU A 58 9.01 -4.77 -3.98
CA GLU A 58 9.14 -5.73 -5.08
C GLU A 58 7.85 -6.54 -5.18
N MET A 59 7.05 -6.28 -6.21
CA MET A 59 5.71 -6.87 -6.38
C MET A 59 5.75 -8.10 -7.28
N LYS A 60 5.06 -9.16 -6.90
CA LYS A 60 4.88 -10.36 -7.74
C LYS A 60 3.66 -10.18 -8.66
N GLU A 61 3.86 -10.41 -9.96
CA GLU A 61 2.78 -10.50 -10.94
C GLU A 61 2.12 -11.88 -10.95
N ASP A 62 0.90 -11.94 -11.44
CA ASP A 62 0.16 -13.18 -11.70
C ASP A 62 0.61 -13.85 -13.02
N GLY A 63 -0.07 -14.95 -13.41
CA GLY A 63 0.24 -15.66 -14.65
C GLY A 63 -0.01 -14.87 -15.95
N SER A 64 -0.69 -13.72 -15.86
CA SER A 64 -0.99 -12.83 -16.99
C SER A 64 -0.05 -11.61 -17.06
N GLY A 65 0.87 -11.47 -16.10
CA GLY A 65 1.76 -10.31 -15.98
C GLY A 65 1.13 -9.09 -15.31
N LEU A 66 -0.02 -9.27 -14.64
CA LEU A 66 -0.70 -8.23 -13.87
C LEU A 66 -0.30 -8.31 -12.40
N ILE A 67 -0.18 -7.15 -11.77
CA ILE A 67 -0.09 -7.01 -10.31
C ILE A 67 -1.42 -6.43 -9.84
N HIS A 68 -1.95 -7.02 -8.77
CA HIS A 68 -3.16 -6.56 -8.09
C HIS A 68 -2.81 -6.16 -6.66
N CYS A 69 -3.18 -4.97 -6.23
CA CYS A 69 -3.10 -4.56 -4.83
C CYS A 69 -4.36 -3.81 -4.43
N ALA A 70 -4.71 -3.85 -3.15
CA ALA A 70 -5.92 -3.24 -2.63
C ALA A 70 -5.66 -2.58 -1.28
N LEU A 71 -6.32 -1.45 -1.06
CA LEU A 71 -6.45 -0.83 0.26
C LEU A 71 -7.87 -1.11 0.74
N VAL A 72 -7.98 -1.83 1.85
CA VAL A 72 -9.27 -2.32 2.35
C VAL A 72 -9.48 -1.94 3.81
N ASN A 73 -10.71 -1.56 4.13
CA ASN A 73 -11.25 -1.37 5.46
C ASN A 73 -12.46 -2.31 5.61
N GLU A 74 -12.23 -3.47 6.20
CA GLU A 74 -13.26 -4.51 6.36
C GLU A 74 -14.30 -4.14 7.43
N ASP A 75 -13.94 -3.27 8.36
CA ASP A 75 -14.78 -2.89 9.50
C ASP A 75 -15.81 -1.80 9.15
N PHE A 76 -15.71 -1.19 7.97
CA PHE A 76 -16.63 -0.15 7.53
C PHE A 76 -17.85 -0.73 6.80
N GLU A 77 -19.02 -0.69 7.45
CA GLU A 77 -20.35 -0.97 6.85
C GLU A 77 -20.43 -2.20 5.92
N GLY A 78 -19.77 -3.31 6.30
CA GLY A 78 -19.75 -4.54 5.49
C GLY A 78 -18.60 -4.65 4.49
N GLY A 79 -17.63 -3.73 4.58
CA GLY A 79 -16.38 -3.71 3.83
C GLY A 79 -16.33 -2.59 2.80
N PHE A 80 -15.25 -1.80 2.83
CA PHE A 80 -14.97 -0.75 1.85
C PHE A 80 -13.51 -0.79 1.42
N GLY A 81 -13.23 -0.37 0.19
CA GLY A 81 -11.87 -0.28 -0.31
C GLY A 81 -11.80 -0.02 -1.80
N PHE A 82 -10.57 0.02 -2.31
CA PHE A 82 -10.31 0.06 -3.74
C PHE A 82 -9.12 -0.83 -4.06
N TYR A 83 -9.06 -1.28 -5.31
CA TYR A 83 -7.92 -2.04 -5.82
C TYR A 83 -7.39 -1.42 -7.10
N VAL A 84 -6.11 -1.65 -7.34
CA VAL A 84 -5.41 -1.22 -8.55
C VAL A 84 -4.83 -2.47 -9.21
N SER A 85 -5.05 -2.56 -10.52
CA SER A 85 -4.47 -3.61 -11.36
C SER A 85 -3.61 -2.96 -12.42
N TYR A 86 -2.37 -3.42 -12.59
CA TYR A 86 -1.44 -2.87 -13.57
C TYR A 86 -0.49 -3.93 -14.10
N LYS A 87 0.06 -3.71 -15.31
CA LYS A 87 1.07 -4.60 -15.88
C LYS A 87 2.44 -4.28 -15.32
N LYS A 88 3.15 -5.29 -14.80
CA LYS A 88 4.52 -5.11 -14.27
C LYS A 88 5.49 -4.60 -15.33
N SER A 89 5.31 -5.06 -16.57
CA SER A 89 6.14 -4.63 -17.71
C SER A 89 6.00 -3.15 -18.07
N GLN A 90 4.89 -2.51 -17.67
CA GLN A 90 4.65 -1.07 -17.92
C GLN A 90 4.98 -0.21 -16.70
N LEU A 91 4.68 -0.72 -15.49
CA LEU A 91 4.95 -0.05 -14.23
C LEU A 91 5.75 -1.01 -13.32
N PRO A 92 7.07 -1.13 -13.52
CA PRO A 92 7.90 -2.13 -12.83
C PRO A 92 8.26 -1.75 -11.39
N ARG A 93 7.84 -0.57 -10.92
CA ARG A 93 8.16 -0.04 -9.59
C ARG A 93 6.88 0.32 -8.86
N PHE A 94 6.84 -0.01 -7.58
CA PHE A 94 5.75 0.33 -6.68
C PHE A 94 6.30 1.03 -5.44
N ILE A 95 5.65 2.13 -5.07
CA ILE A 95 5.91 2.90 -3.87
C ILE A 95 4.58 3.08 -3.15
N GLU A 96 4.60 2.86 -1.85
CA GLU A 96 3.51 3.08 -0.91
C GLU A 96 3.89 4.24 0.01
#